data_AF-A0ABD0QUC3-F1
#
_entry.id   AF-A0ABD0QUC3-F1
#
_cell.length_a   1.000
_cell.length_b   1.000
_cell.length_c   1.000
_cell.angle_alpha   90.00
_cell.angle_beta   90.00
_cell.angle_gamma   90.00
#
_symmetry.space_group_name_H-M   'P 1'
#
loop_
_entity.id
_entity.type
_entity.pdbx_description
1 polymer ?
#
loop_
_entity_poly.entity_id
_entity_poly.type
_entity_poly.pdbx_seq_one_letter_code
_entity_poly.pdbx_strand_id
1 'polypeptide(L)' 'RPWSEAERVAVETHLKRNIMELRVPAKADCERCLQLCPLLVSNQRDWRAIKFYCHNRIQLLKKQGRRDGNTAATAVC' A
#
# COMPACT_ATOMS: atom_id res chain seq x y z
N ARG A 1 4.91 12.32 9.35
CA ARG A 1 6.18 12.07 8.63
C ARG A 1 5.88 11.34 7.32
N PRO A 2 6.29 11.86 6.15
CA PRO A 2 6.11 11.17 4.87
C PRO A 2 6.85 9.82 4.85
N TRP A 3 6.42 8.91 3.98
CA TRP A 3 7.09 7.64 3.74
C TRP A 3 8.23 7.85 2.74
N SER A 4 9.45 7.54 3.14
CA SER A 4 10.61 7.51 2.25
C SER A 4 10.50 6.38 1.23
N GLU A 5 11.26 6.48 0.13
CA GLU A 5 11.26 5.45 -0.91
C GLU A 5 11.63 4.07 -0.36
N ALA A 6 12.67 4.00 0.48
CA ALA A 6 13.10 2.75 1.11
C ALA A 6 11.98 2.11 1.96
N GLU A 7 11.22 2.92 2.72
CA GLU A 7 10.09 2.41 3.50
C GLU A 7 8.95 1.92 2.60
N ARG A 8 8.66 2.64 1.51
CA ARG A 8 7.62 2.24 0.55
C ARG A 8 7.98 0.92 -0.13
N VAL A 9 9.21 0.80 -0.64
CA VAL A 9 9.70 -0.43 -1.28
C VAL A 9 9.64 -1.61 -0.31
N ALA A 10 10.04 -1.42 0.95
CA ALA A 10 9.96 -2.47 1.96
C ALA A 10 8.53 -2.98 2.16
N VAL A 11 7.57 -2.07 2.39
CA VAL A 11 6.17 -2.43 2.60
C VAL A 11 5.56 -3.05 1.34
N GLU A 12 5.80 -2.45 0.17
CA GLU A 12 5.24 -2.93 -1.09
C GLU A 12 5.83 -4.27 -1.51
N THR A 13 7.07 -4.60 -1.15
CA THR A 13 7.67 -5.91 -1.44
C THR A 13 7.00 -7.01 -0.62
N HIS A 14 6.80 -6.79 0.68
CA HIS A 14 6.22 -7.81 1.57
C HIS A 14 4.70 -7.89 1.50
N LEU A 15 4.01 -6.79 1.23
CA LEU A 15 2.55 -6.72 1.20
C LEU A 15 2.00 -6.51 -0.22
N LYS A 16 2.82 -6.74 -1.25
CA LYS A 16 2.47 -6.59 -2.68
C LYS A 16 1.14 -7.22 -3.01
N ARG A 17 0.99 -8.49 -2.63
CA ARG A 17 -0.20 -9.30 -2.92
C ARG A 17 -1.47 -8.68 -2.34
N ASN A 18 -1.41 -8.23 -1.08
CA ASN A 18 -2.53 -7.56 -0.42
C ASN A 18 -2.93 -6.28 -1.16
N ILE A 19 -1.96 -5.46 -1.53
CA ILE A 19 -2.19 -4.20 -2.27
C ILE A 19 -2.79 -4.48 -3.66
N MET A 20 -2.25 -5.46 -4.41
CA MET A 20 -2.71 -5.83 -5.75
C MET A 20 -4.11 -6.46 -5.74
N GLU A 21 -4.41 -7.28 -4.73
CA GLU A 21 -5.74 -7.87 -4.51
C GLU A 21 -6.73 -6.86 -3.86
N LEU A 22 -6.32 -5.59 -3.70
CA LEU A 22 -7.12 -4.52 -3.08
C LEU A 22 -7.63 -4.86 -1.67
N ARG A 23 -6.87 -5.69 -0.95
CA ARG A 23 -7.17 -6.20 0.39
C ARG A 23 -6.24 -5.56 1.43
N VAL A 24 -6.83 -5.02 2.49
CA VAL A 24 -6.03 -4.47 3.60
C VAL A 24 -5.38 -5.64 4.38
N PRO A 25 -4.07 -5.58 4.64
CA PRO A 25 -3.36 -6.64 5.38
C PRO A 25 -3.88 -6.76 6.81
N ALA A 26 -3.86 -7.99 7.34
CA ALA A 26 -4.18 -8.24 8.74
C ALA A 26 -3.03 -7.81 9.67
N LYS A 27 -3.32 -7.71 10.98
CA LYS A 27 -2.32 -7.33 11.98
C LYS A 27 -1.08 -8.23 11.92
N ALA A 28 -1.27 -9.55 11.82
CA ALA A 28 -0.19 -10.52 11.75
C ALA A 28 0.72 -10.31 10.53
N ASP A 29 0.15 -9.92 9.38
CA ASP A 29 0.93 -9.65 8.17
C ASP A 29 1.74 -8.35 8.31
N CYS A 30 1.15 -7.31 8.90
CA CYS A 30 1.87 -6.08 9.22
C CYS A 30 3.00 -6.31 10.24
N GLU A 31 2.76 -7.13 11.27
CA GLU A 31 3.78 -7.48 12.28
C GLU A 31 4.91 -8.30 11.64
N ARG A 32 4.59 -9.27 10.77
CA ARG A 32 5.60 -10.01 10.00
C ARG A 32 6.43 -9.07 9.11
N CYS A 33 5.80 -8.08 8.48
CA CYS A 33 6.51 -7.06 7.69
C CYS A 33 7.51 -6.26 8.55
N LEU A 34 7.16 -5.90 9.79
CA LEU A 34 8.07 -5.21 10.70
C LEU A 34 9.26 -6.08 11.11
N GLN A 35 9.03 -7.37 11.36
CA GLN A 35 10.10 -8.31 11.71
C GLN A 35 11.09 -8.51 10.56
N LEU A 36 10.60 -8.55 9.32
CA LEU A 36 11.44 -8.73 8.12
C LEU A 36 12.15 -7.43 7.70
N CYS A 37 11.64 -6.27 8.08
CA CYS A 37 12.17 -4.97 7.71
C CYS A 37 12.51 -4.11 8.94
N PRO A 38 13.69 -4.28 9.54
CA PRO A 38 14.12 -3.49 10.70
C PRO A 38 14.08 -1.97 10.44
N LEU A 39 14.29 -1.53 9.20
CA LEU A 39 14.25 -0.12 8.81
C LEU A 39 12.91 0.56 9.11
N LEU A 40 11.80 -0.19 9.07
CA LEU A 40 10.47 0.33 9.38
C LEU A 40 10.38 0.63 10.88
N VAL A 41 10.87 -0.28 11.71
CA VAL A 41 10.94 -0.11 13.16
C VAL A 41 11.88 1.03 13.54
N SER A 42 13.07 1.09 12.94
CA SER A 42 14.03 2.18 13.16
C SER A 42 13.44 3.56 12.81
N ASN A 43 12.56 3.61 11.81
CA ASN A 43 11.85 4.83 11.43
C ASN A 43 10.56 5.09 12.23
N GLN A 44 10.36 4.37 13.35
CA GLN A 44 9.20 4.49 14.23
C GLN A 44 7.88 4.18 13.51
N ARG A 45 7.89 3.21 12.59
CA ARG A 45 6.66 2.67 11.98
C ARG A 45 6.15 1.50 12.81
N ASP A 46 4.87 1.57 13.13
CA ASP A 46 4.14 0.47 13.75
C ASP A 46 3.23 -0.23 12.73
N TRP A 47 2.60 -1.31 13.16
CA TRP A 47 1.72 -2.09 12.30
C TRP A 47 0.50 -1.27 11.83
N ARG A 48 0.08 -0.27 12.62
CA ARG A 48 -1.01 0.65 12.26
C ARG A 48 -0.60 1.56 11.12
N ALA A 49 0.61 2.11 11.15
CA ALA A 49 1.16 2.92 10.07
C ALA A 49 1.24 2.12 8.76
N ILE A 50 1.71 0.87 8.81
CA ILE A 50 1.75 -0.03 7.64
C ILE A 50 0.34 -0.30 7.12
N LYS A 51 -0.59 -0.65 8.01
CA LYS A 51 -1.99 -0.90 7.63
C LYS A 51 -2.60 0.33 6.94
N PHE A 52 -2.37 1.51 7.49
CA PHE A 52 -2.87 2.77 6.95
C PHE A 52 -2.23 3.10 5.59
N TYR A 53 -0.93 2.85 5.43
CA TYR A 53 -0.24 2.97 4.14
C TYR A 53 -0.90 2.09 3.08
N CYS A 54 -1.07 0.80 3.36
CA CYS A 54 -1.71 -0.14 2.44
C CYS A 54 -3.16 0.28 2.12
N HIS A 55 -3.94 0.69 3.13
CA HIS A 55 -5.29 1.21 2.91
C HIS A 55 -5.29 2.39 1.92
N ASN A 56 -4.45 3.40 2.13
CA ASN A 56 -4.38 4.56 1.24
C ASN A 56 -3.93 4.17 -0.17
N ARG A 57 -2.96 3.26 -0.29
CA ARG A 57 -2.50 2.75 -1.59
C ARG A 57 -3.61 2.04 -2.34
N ILE A 58 -4.39 1.22 -1.66
CA ILE A 58 -5.56 0.52 -2.21
C ILE A 58 -6.64 1.52 -2.65
N GLN A 59 -6.95 2.53 -1.84
CA GLN A 59 -7.94 3.57 -2.20
C GLN A 59 -7.50 4.36 -3.45
N LEU A 60 -6.21 4.66 -3.58
CA LEU A 60 -5.63 5.28 -4.77
C LEU A 60 -5.80 4.40 -6.01
N LEU A 61 -5.50 3.09 -5.90
CA LEU A 61 -5.67 2.12 -6.99
C LEU A 61 -7.14 1.97 -7.39
N LYS A 62 -8.07 1.88 -6.42
CA LYS A 62 -9.52 1.87 -6.69
C LYS A 62 -9.98 3.11 -7.44
N LYS A 63 -9.47 4.29 -7.06
CA LYS A 63 -9.78 5.56 -7.73
C LYS A 63 -9.17 5.64 -9.14
N GLN A 64 -8.00 5.04 -9.36
CA GLN A 64 -7.36 4.95 -10.68
C GLN A 64 -8.16 4.02 -11.60
N GLY A 65 -8.48 2.80 -11.17
CA GLY A 65 -9.32 1.88 -11.97
C GLY A 65 -10.67 2.47 -12.38
N ARG A 66 -11.27 3.34 -11.54
CA ARG A 66 -12.50 4.08 -11.90
C ARG A 66 -12.27 5.19 -12.94
N ARG A 67 -11.07 5.78 -12.97
CA ARG A 67 -10.68 6.75 -14.02
C ARG A 67 -10.32 6.05 -15.32
N ASP A 68 -9.61 4.93 -15.28
CA ASP A 68 -9.26 4.18 -16.49
C ASP A 68 -10.53 3.66 -17.20
N GLY A 69 -11.56 3.23 -16.45
CA GLY A 69 -12.88 2.90 -17.01
C GLY A 69 -13.69 4.09 -17.56
N ASN A 70 -13.39 5.32 -17.13
CA ASN A 70 -14.06 6.54 -17.58
C ASN A 70 -13.31 7.27 -18.71
N THR A 71 -12.00 7.01 -18.87
CA THR A 71 -11.18 7.62 -19.93
C THR A 71 -11.34 6.86 -21.25
N ALA A 72 -11.72 5.58 -21.20
CA ALA A 72 -12.11 4.80 -22.38
C ALA A 72 -13.46 5.22 -22.99
N ALA A 73 -14.32 5.91 -22.22
CA ALA A 73 -15.65 6.33 -22.68
C ALA A 73 -15.66 7.72 -23.37
N THR A 74 -14.58 8.50 -23.28
CA THR A 74 -14.49 9.87 -23.83
C THR A 74 -13.70 9.97 -25.14
N ALA A 75 -13.31 8.84 -25.75
CA ALA A 75 -12.60 8.81 -27.04
C ALA A 75 -13.52 8.45 -28.23
N VAL A 76 -14.82 8.70 -28.11
CA VAL A 76 -15.79 8.63 -29.23
C VAL A 76 -16.67 9.86 -29.15
N CYS A 77 -16.27 10.93 -29.82
CA CYS A 77 -17.09 12.03 -30.35
C CYS A 77 -16.25 12.75 -31.40
#